data_AF-A0A819ZHK2-F1
#
_entry.id   AF-A0A819ZHK2-F1
#
_cell.length_a   1.000
_cell.length_b   1.000
_cell.length_c   1.000
_cell.angle_alpha   90.00
_cell.angle_beta   90.00
_cell.angle_gamma   90.00
#
_symmetry.space_group_name_H-M   'P 1'
#
loop_
_entity.id
_entity.type
_entity.pdbx_description
1 polymer ?
#
loop_
_entity_poly.entity_id
_entity_poly.type
_entity_poly.pdbx_seq_one_letter_code
_entity_poly.pdbx_strand_id
1 'polypeptide(L)'
;MMNRILLFICVILSYINLIYSATYQCDPNISCGCSASITTVTSQNVGGEVASDYAWSWIISLQRSGNHTCAATLLTSEYAVTAASCVEQAIGDISELSILAGTNYLHYASSTIIQQRSIIQVVIHPDYDASTSTNDIAILKFSPLAISSDSKIAVICLPKQDEDPFQIDADLVLIGWGYISGSDTVPSNSLQQVTVQAFSLTSSKCQQLQIADSSVQFCAGTINGDQGLCGADNGSPLMTFVNDRWVLAGIATSNLGCGKAGYPGVFTRVSSFISFINSNIDFPVTQITTYPIRRAAADTVQTTTTGMEGNTTAGTGDTTAGTGNTTAGTGNTTAGTGNTTAGTGDTTAGTGDTTAGTGDTTAGTGDTTAGTGETTA
;
A
#
# COMPACT_ATOMS: atom_id res chain seq x y z
N MET A 1 -36.22 24.97 26.51
CA MET A 1 -36.32 24.30 25.18
C MET A 1 -35.04 24.37 24.37
N MET A 2 -34.31 25.50 24.36
CA MET A 2 -33.07 25.68 23.59
C MET A 2 -31.94 24.68 23.94
N ASN A 3 -31.84 24.26 25.22
CA ASN A 3 -30.80 23.33 25.69
C ASN A 3 -31.04 21.84 25.30
N ARG A 4 -32.28 21.46 24.93
CA ARG A 4 -32.61 20.11 24.44
C ARG A 4 -32.39 19.97 22.94
N ILE A 5 -32.46 21.07 22.19
CA ILE A 5 -32.20 21.12 20.75
C ILE A 5 -30.68 21.07 20.50
N LEU A 6 -29.86 21.75 21.31
CA LEU A 6 -28.40 21.66 21.24
C LEU A 6 -27.88 20.24 21.53
N LEU A 7 -28.45 19.55 22.52
CA LEU A 7 -28.08 18.17 22.83
C LEU A 7 -28.46 17.20 21.68
N PHE A 8 -29.60 17.43 21.02
CA PHE A 8 -30.04 16.63 19.86
C PHE A 8 -29.16 16.86 18.63
N ILE A 9 -28.67 18.09 18.41
CA ILE A 9 -27.75 18.43 17.31
C ILE A 9 -26.36 17.82 17.56
N CYS A 10 -25.85 17.83 18.80
CA CYS A 10 -24.59 17.14 19.14
C CYS A 10 -24.69 15.62 19.01
N VAL A 11 -25.85 15.01 19.31
CA VAL A 11 -26.08 13.57 19.11
C VAL A 11 -26.20 13.23 17.62
N ILE A 12 -26.84 14.07 16.79
CA ILE A 12 -26.85 13.87 15.34
C ILE A 12 -25.47 14.03 14.72
N LEU A 13 -24.65 14.98 15.19
CA LEU A 13 -23.26 15.14 14.74
C LEU A 13 -22.34 13.98 15.19
N SER A 14 -22.70 13.23 16.24
CA SER A 14 -22.00 12.00 16.63
C SER A 14 -22.42 10.74 15.85
N TYR A 15 -23.40 10.86 14.94
CA TYR A 15 -23.90 9.75 14.11
C TYR A 15 -23.75 10.00 12.60
N ILE A 16 -23.07 11.07 12.18
CA ILE A 16 -22.64 11.22 10.79
C ILE A 16 -21.40 10.34 10.62
N ASN A 17 -21.62 9.09 10.23
CA ASN A 17 -20.58 8.30 9.58
C ASN A 17 -20.20 9.04 8.29
N LEU A 18 -19.15 9.85 8.36
CA LEU A 18 -18.58 10.46 7.16
C LEU A 18 -17.94 9.35 6.34
N ILE A 19 -18.54 9.06 5.19
CA ILE A 19 -17.96 8.21 4.16
C ILE A 19 -16.77 8.99 3.59
N TYR A 20 -15.56 8.52 3.88
CA TYR A 20 -14.33 9.06 3.30
C TYR A 20 -13.87 8.12 2.18
N SER A 21 -13.62 8.68 1.00
CA SER A 21 -12.93 7.99 -0.08
C SER A 21 -11.49 8.47 -0.11
N ALA A 22 -10.55 7.53 -0.10
CA ALA A 22 -9.14 7.80 -0.29
C ALA A 22 -8.78 7.54 -1.75
N THR A 23 -8.07 8.51 -2.35
CA THR A 23 -7.54 8.38 -3.71
C THR A 23 -6.03 8.15 -3.60
N TYR A 24 -5.57 7.06 -4.19
CA TYR A 24 -4.17 6.66 -4.20
C TYR A 24 -3.59 6.87 -5.59
N GLN A 25 -2.57 7.71 -5.67
CA GLN A 25 -1.83 7.98 -6.89
C GLN A 25 -0.38 7.57 -6.67
N CYS A 26 0.07 6.57 -7.41
CA CYS A 26 1.46 6.13 -7.41
C CYS A 26 2.35 7.05 -8.23
N ASP A 27 3.65 7.06 -7.95
CA ASP A 27 4.65 7.68 -8.81
C ASP A 27 4.82 6.83 -10.09
N PRO A 28 4.55 7.35 -11.30
CA PRO A 28 4.65 6.58 -12.54
C PRO A 28 6.09 6.15 -12.89
N ASN A 29 7.12 6.68 -12.22
CA ASN A 29 8.52 6.33 -12.47
C ASN A 29 9.00 5.10 -11.70
N ILE A 30 8.18 4.56 -10.81
CA ILE A 30 8.53 3.39 -10.02
C ILE A 30 8.28 2.09 -10.82
N SER A 31 9.07 1.07 -10.54
CA SER A 31 9.05 -0.20 -11.26
C SER A 31 7.93 -1.16 -10.82
N CYS A 32 7.28 -0.90 -9.68
CA CYS A 32 6.27 -1.79 -9.10
C CYS A 32 5.23 -1.01 -8.27
N GLY A 33 4.09 -1.63 -7.97
CA GLY A 33 3.09 -1.06 -7.07
C GLY A 33 2.40 0.18 -7.63
N CYS A 34 2.48 0.39 -8.95
CA CYS A 34 1.79 1.47 -9.64
C CYS A 34 0.78 0.88 -10.63
N SER A 35 -0.49 1.20 -10.43
CA SER A 35 -1.58 0.70 -11.24
C SER A 35 -1.77 1.54 -12.50
N ALA A 36 -2.40 0.98 -13.53
CA ALA A 36 -2.62 1.67 -14.79
C ALA A 36 -3.68 2.79 -14.71
N SER A 37 -4.51 2.76 -13.65
CA SER A 37 -5.53 3.76 -13.34
C SER A 37 -5.36 4.22 -11.89
N ILE A 38 -5.82 5.45 -11.60
CA ILE A 38 -5.92 5.96 -10.23
C ILE A 38 -6.86 5.05 -9.43
N THR A 39 -6.44 4.69 -8.22
CA THR A 39 -7.20 3.82 -7.34
C THR A 39 -7.97 4.67 -6.33
N THR A 40 -9.29 4.54 -6.30
CA THR A 40 -10.14 5.16 -5.26
C THR A 40 -10.76 4.06 -4.41
N VAL A 41 -10.60 4.15 -3.09
CA VAL A 41 -11.15 3.17 -2.14
C VAL A 41 -11.93 3.89 -1.05
N THR A 42 -13.16 3.45 -0.82
CA THR A 42 -14.03 4.01 0.22
C THR A 42 -13.83 3.30 1.54
N SER A 43 -13.51 4.04 2.61
CA SER A 43 -13.16 3.48 3.93
C SER A 43 -14.33 2.83 4.68
N GLN A 44 -15.57 3.08 4.26
CA GLN A 44 -16.78 2.72 5.01
C GLN A 44 -17.77 1.81 4.28
N ASN A 45 -17.45 1.31 3.09
CA ASN A 45 -18.29 0.30 2.45
C ASN A 45 -18.07 -1.06 3.13
N VAL A 46 -18.83 -1.24 4.22
CA VAL A 46 -18.99 -2.49 4.95
C VAL A 46 -19.59 -3.53 3.98
N GLY A 47 -18.74 -4.39 3.43
CA GLY A 47 -19.08 -5.39 2.41
C GLY A 47 -18.27 -5.33 1.13
N GLY A 48 -17.37 -4.36 1.04
CA GLY A 48 -16.62 -4.10 -0.17
C GLY A 48 -17.43 -3.31 -1.19
N GLU A 49 -16.74 -2.92 -2.26
CA GLU A 49 -17.31 -2.19 -3.38
C GLU A 49 -16.71 -2.75 -4.68
N VAL A 50 -17.41 -2.50 -5.79
CA VAL A 50 -16.88 -2.85 -7.11
C VAL A 50 -15.63 -2.00 -7.35
N ALA A 51 -14.50 -2.65 -7.62
CA ALA A 51 -13.28 -1.96 -7.98
C ALA A 51 -13.43 -1.28 -9.34
N SER A 52 -12.90 -0.06 -9.46
CA SER A 52 -12.87 0.65 -10.74
C SER A 52 -12.03 -0.11 -11.77
N ASP A 53 -12.40 0.01 -13.05
CA ASP A 53 -11.71 -0.66 -14.15
C ASP A 53 -10.20 -0.35 -14.13
N TYR A 54 -9.41 -1.42 -14.13
CA TYR A 54 -7.95 -1.39 -14.11
C TYR A 54 -7.32 -0.67 -12.91
N ALA A 55 -8.06 -0.50 -11.81
CA ALA A 55 -7.54 0.06 -10.57
C ALA A 55 -6.50 -0.85 -9.88
N TRP A 56 -6.46 -2.14 -10.23
CA TRP A 56 -5.59 -3.15 -9.61
C TRP A 56 -4.85 -4.00 -10.66
N SER A 57 -3.82 -3.42 -11.29
CA SER A 57 -3.16 -4.01 -12.46
C SER A 57 -2.34 -5.30 -12.24
N TRP A 58 -2.16 -5.75 -11.00
CA TRP A 58 -1.40 -6.97 -10.65
C TRP A 58 -2.27 -8.17 -10.25
N ILE A 59 -3.59 -8.00 -10.15
CA ILE A 59 -4.49 -9.10 -9.81
C ILE A 59 -4.59 -10.09 -10.97
N ILE A 60 -4.56 -11.38 -10.65
CA ILE A 60 -4.64 -12.47 -11.61
C ILE A 60 -5.77 -13.40 -11.20
N SER A 61 -6.59 -13.80 -12.17
CA SER A 61 -7.51 -14.93 -12.00
C SER A 61 -6.74 -16.22 -12.28
N LEU A 62 -6.51 -17.03 -11.24
CA LEU A 62 -6.01 -18.38 -11.37
C LEU A 62 -7.19 -19.29 -11.74
N GLN A 63 -7.02 -20.03 -12.82
CA GLN A 63 -8.07 -20.84 -13.42
C GLN A 63 -7.67 -22.31 -13.48
N ARG A 64 -8.68 -23.18 -13.32
CA ARG A 64 -8.59 -24.62 -13.58
C ARG A 64 -9.62 -25.00 -14.64
N SER A 65 -9.16 -25.62 -15.73
CA SER A 65 -10.02 -26.01 -16.86
C SER A 65 -10.88 -24.84 -17.37
N GLY A 66 -10.30 -23.65 -17.42
CA GLY A 66 -10.93 -22.41 -17.88
C GLY A 66 -11.86 -21.71 -16.88
N ASN A 67 -12.05 -22.25 -15.68
CA ASN A 67 -12.88 -21.65 -14.64
C ASN A 67 -12.01 -21.03 -13.55
N HIS A 68 -12.39 -19.85 -13.08
CA HIS A 68 -11.73 -19.20 -11.94
C HIS A 68 -11.88 -20.04 -10.67
N THR A 69 -10.77 -20.23 -9.95
CA THR A 69 -10.74 -20.98 -8.69
C THR A 69 -10.15 -20.18 -7.54
N CYS A 70 -9.16 -19.34 -7.83
CA CYS A 70 -8.45 -18.52 -6.86
C CYS A 70 -7.89 -17.26 -7.52
N ALA A 71 -7.36 -16.36 -6.70
CA ALA A 71 -6.60 -15.22 -7.12
C ALA A 71 -5.09 -15.51 -7.02
N ALA A 72 -4.32 -14.75 -7.78
CA ALA A 72 -2.88 -14.67 -7.65
C ALA A 72 -2.43 -13.22 -7.86
N THR A 73 -1.20 -12.92 -7.50
CA THR A 73 -0.64 -11.57 -7.56
C THR A 73 0.62 -11.55 -8.38
N LEU A 74 0.66 -10.69 -9.40
CA LEU A 74 1.78 -10.58 -10.33
C LEU A 74 3.02 -9.95 -9.66
N LEU A 75 4.15 -10.66 -9.70
CA LEU A 75 5.43 -10.21 -9.15
C LEU A 75 6.39 -9.74 -10.25
N THR A 76 6.37 -10.39 -11.41
CA THR A 76 7.14 -10.04 -12.60
C THR A 76 6.30 -10.36 -13.84
N SER A 77 6.82 -10.14 -15.06
CA SER A 77 6.13 -10.60 -16.28
C SER A 77 5.92 -12.11 -16.38
N GLU A 78 6.64 -12.92 -15.60
CA GLU A 78 6.67 -14.39 -15.71
C GLU A 78 6.28 -15.12 -14.43
N TYR A 79 6.17 -14.38 -13.32
CA TYR A 79 5.98 -14.94 -11.99
C TYR A 79 4.83 -14.27 -11.24
N ALA A 80 4.04 -15.10 -10.58
CA ALA A 80 3.01 -14.67 -9.64
C ALA A 80 3.09 -15.46 -8.34
N VAL A 81 2.50 -14.92 -7.28
CA VAL A 81 2.34 -15.57 -5.99
C VAL A 81 0.86 -15.81 -5.69
N THR A 82 0.54 -16.94 -5.07
CA THR A 82 -0.80 -17.32 -4.62
C THR A 82 -0.70 -18.14 -3.32
N ALA A 83 -1.84 -18.60 -2.80
CA ALA A 83 -1.89 -19.54 -1.70
C ALA A 83 -1.53 -20.97 -2.18
N ALA A 84 -0.82 -21.74 -1.37
CA ALA A 84 -0.51 -23.14 -1.67
C ALA A 84 -1.78 -24.00 -1.77
N SER A 85 -2.77 -23.73 -0.91
CA SER A 85 -4.10 -24.36 -0.92
C SER A 85 -4.84 -24.23 -2.25
N CYS A 86 -4.51 -23.23 -3.08
CA CYS A 86 -5.08 -23.06 -4.42
C CYS A 86 -4.52 -24.04 -5.46
N VAL A 87 -3.34 -24.61 -5.23
CA VAL A 87 -2.60 -25.39 -6.22
C VAL A 87 -2.10 -26.74 -5.72
N GLU A 88 -2.27 -27.06 -4.43
CA GLU A 88 -1.83 -28.34 -3.84
C GLU A 88 -2.46 -29.56 -4.55
N GLN A 89 -3.70 -29.45 -5.03
CA GLN A 89 -4.39 -30.52 -5.74
C GLN A 89 -4.02 -30.62 -7.22
N ALA A 90 -3.16 -29.73 -7.72
CA ALA A 90 -2.64 -29.75 -9.10
C ALA A 90 -1.21 -30.31 -9.17
N ILE A 91 -0.62 -30.71 -8.03
CA ILE A 91 0.69 -31.36 -7.99
C ILE A 91 0.60 -32.67 -8.78
N GLY A 92 1.31 -32.73 -9.91
CA GLY A 92 1.36 -33.88 -10.82
C GLY A 92 0.63 -33.67 -12.15
N ASP A 93 -0.30 -32.72 -12.24
CA ASP A 93 -0.91 -32.30 -13.49
C ASP A 93 -1.29 -30.82 -13.46
N ILE A 94 -0.39 -29.98 -13.94
CA ILE A 94 -0.59 -28.53 -14.07
C ILE A 94 -1.21 -28.14 -15.43
N SER A 95 -1.51 -29.12 -16.30
CA SER A 95 -1.97 -28.84 -17.68
C SER A 95 -3.35 -28.15 -17.72
N GLU A 96 -4.15 -28.37 -16.67
CA GLU A 96 -5.44 -27.72 -16.48
C GLU A 96 -5.33 -26.29 -15.94
N LEU A 97 -4.15 -25.87 -15.44
CA LEU A 97 -3.96 -24.58 -14.82
C LEU A 97 -3.58 -23.50 -15.84
N SER A 98 -4.26 -22.36 -15.75
CA SER A 98 -3.90 -21.16 -16.47
C SER A 98 -4.12 -19.91 -15.63
N ILE A 99 -3.45 -18.84 -16.00
CA ILE A 99 -3.69 -17.50 -15.45
C ILE A 99 -4.41 -16.63 -16.48
N LEU A 100 -5.25 -15.71 -15.99
CA LEU A 100 -5.85 -14.64 -16.78
C LEU A 100 -5.53 -13.29 -16.12
N ALA A 101 -4.90 -12.39 -16.86
CA ALA A 101 -4.45 -11.08 -16.40
C ALA A 101 -5.00 -9.95 -17.29
N GLY A 102 -5.06 -8.73 -16.75
CA GLY A 102 -5.49 -7.53 -17.47
C GLY A 102 -7.01 -7.39 -17.60
N THR A 103 -7.78 -7.90 -16.63
CA THR A 103 -9.25 -7.82 -16.60
C THR A 103 -9.76 -7.52 -15.20
N ASN A 104 -10.87 -6.80 -15.12
CA ASN A 104 -11.69 -6.67 -13.90
C ASN A 104 -12.81 -7.71 -13.83
N TYR A 105 -13.03 -8.48 -14.89
CA TYR A 105 -14.18 -9.36 -15.03
C TYR A 105 -13.78 -10.82 -15.30
N LEU A 106 -14.42 -11.78 -14.61
CA LEU A 106 -14.20 -13.22 -14.82
C LEU A 106 -14.80 -13.73 -16.13
N HIS A 107 -15.94 -13.18 -16.53
CA HIS A 107 -16.67 -13.52 -17.75
C HIS A 107 -16.74 -12.27 -18.63
N TYR A 108 -15.74 -12.08 -19.49
CA TYR A 108 -15.68 -10.95 -20.42
C TYR A 108 -15.72 -11.41 -21.89
N ALA A 109 -16.27 -10.56 -22.77
CA ALA A 109 -16.21 -10.76 -24.22
C ALA A 109 -14.78 -10.48 -24.73
N SER A 110 -14.31 -11.12 -25.80
CA SER A 110 -12.91 -11.01 -26.25
C SER A 110 -12.35 -9.56 -26.23
N SER A 111 -11.25 -9.33 -25.53
CA SER A 111 -10.53 -8.05 -25.46
C SER A 111 -9.06 -8.27 -25.84
N THR A 112 -8.45 -7.29 -26.51
CA THR A 112 -7.02 -7.32 -26.88
C THR A 112 -6.08 -7.05 -25.71
N ILE A 113 -6.61 -6.58 -24.58
CA ILE A 113 -5.85 -6.27 -23.36
C ILE A 113 -5.62 -7.53 -22.53
N ILE A 114 -6.61 -8.42 -22.50
CA ILE A 114 -6.63 -9.61 -21.66
C ILE A 114 -5.59 -10.61 -22.16
N GLN A 115 -4.78 -11.12 -21.23
CA GLN A 115 -3.73 -12.08 -21.53
C GLN A 115 -3.93 -13.35 -20.70
N GLN A 116 -4.02 -14.48 -21.39
CA GLN A 116 -4.06 -15.81 -20.79
C GLN A 116 -2.73 -16.52 -21.00
N ARG A 117 -2.26 -17.26 -19.99
CA ARG A 117 -1.06 -18.10 -20.07
C ARG A 117 -1.28 -19.42 -19.34
N SER A 118 -0.79 -20.51 -19.92
CA SER A 118 -0.67 -21.78 -19.20
C SER A 118 0.46 -21.70 -18.18
N ILE A 119 0.27 -22.38 -17.04
CA ILE A 119 1.31 -22.49 -16.01
C ILE A 119 2.34 -23.53 -16.45
N ILE A 120 3.63 -23.19 -16.33
CA ILE A 120 4.74 -24.09 -16.69
C ILE A 120 5.45 -24.66 -15.46
N GLN A 121 5.30 -24.03 -14.30
CA GLN A 121 5.84 -24.52 -13.03
C GLN A 121 5.04 -23.99 -11.86
N VAL A 122 4.85 -24.84 -10.84
CA VAL A 122 4.31 -24.47 -9.54
C VAL A 122 5.35 -24.85 -8.49
N VAL A 123 5.65 -23.93 -7.59
CA VAL A 123 6.52 -24.19 -6.43
C VAL A 123 5.74 -23.87 -5.16
N ILE A 124 5.32 -24.91 -4.43
CA ILE A 124 4.68 -24.79 -3.12
C ILE A 124 5.77 -24.69 -2.05
N HIS A 125 5.53 -23.89 -1.01
CA HIS A 125 6.45 -23.85 0.13
C HIS A 125 6.64 -25.25 0.72
N PRO A 126 7.89 -25.72 0.94
CA PRO A 126 8.14 -27.10 1.38
C PRO A 126 7.51 -27.43 2.74
N ASP A 127 7.38 -26.43 3.61
CA ASP A 127 6.77 -26.57 4.94
C ASP A 127 5.27 -26.20 4.98
N TYR A 128 4.59 -26.15 3.83
CA TYR A 128 3.14 -25.93 3.78
C TYR A 128 2.39 -27.03 4.56
N ASP A 129 1.51 -26.61 5.46
CA ASP A 129 0.64 -27.49 6.23
C ASP A 129 -0.82 -27.09 6.03
N ALA A 130 -1.57 -27.94 5.32
CA ALA A 130 -2.97 -27.73 5.01
C ALA A 130 -3.89 -27.77 6.26
N SER A 131 -3.45 -28.40 7.35
CA SER A 131 -4.26 -28.54 8.57
C SER A 131 -4.29 -27.26 9.40
N THR A 132 -3.19 -26.51 9.40
CA THR A 132 -3.01 -25.25 10.14
C THR A 132 -3.03 -24.02 9.22
N SER A 133 -3.05 -24.24 7.90
CA SER A 133 -2.83 -23.23 6.86
C SER A 133 -1.53 -22.43 7.06
N THR A 134 -0.52 -23.00 7.74
CA THR A 134 0.79 -22.36 7.88
C THR A 134 1.61 -22.55 6.62
N ASN A 135 2.42 -21.53 6.28
CA ASN A 135 3.20 -21.50 5.04
C ASN A 135 2.34 -21.68 3.77
N ASP A 136 1.10 -21.16 3.80
CA ASP A 136 0.15 -21.21 2.68
C ASP A 136 0.55 -20.21 1.58
N ILE A 137 1.60 -20.55 0.83
CA ILE A 137 2.17 -19.76 -0.26
C ILE A 137 2.75 -20.65 -1.36
N ALA A 138 2.52 -20.25 -2.61
CA ALA A 138 3.10 -20.88 -3.78
C ALA A 138 3.49 -19.85 -4.85
N ILE A 139 4.52 -20.17 -5.62
CA ILE A 139 4.98 -19.41 -6.78
C ILE A 139 4.49 -20.11 -8.06
N LEU A 140 3.95 -19.30 -8.97
CA LEU A 140 3.52 -19.73 -10.30
C LEU A 140 4.48 -19.15 -11.33
N LYS A 141 4.97 -19.99 -12.24
CA LYS A 141 5.72 -19.57 -13.43
C LYS A 141 4.88 -19.81 -14.67
N PHE A 142 4.90 -18.86 -15.60
CA PHE A 142 4.23 -18.92 -16.90
C PHE A 142 5.07 -18.19 -17.94
N SER A 143 4.73 -18.35 -19.23
CA SER A 143 5.41 -17.59 -20.27
C SER A 143 5.10 -16.08 -20.17
N PRO A 144 6.04 -15.19 -20.54
CA PRO A 144 5.94 -13.76 -20.27
C PRO A 144 4.61 -13.13 -20.69
N LEU A 145 4.06 -12.31 -19.79
CA LEU A 145 3.02 -11.34 -20.08
C LEU A 145 3.62 -10.10 -20.74
N ALA A 146 2.91 -9.52 -21.69
CA ALA A 146 3.26 -8.22 -22.24
C ALA A 146 2.83 -7.13 -21.25
N ILE A 147 3.80 -6.48 -20.61
CA ILE A 147 3.56 -5.36 -19.69
C ILE A 147 3.82 -4.05 -20.43
N SER A 148 2.79 -3.21 -20.51
CA SER A 148 2.81 -1.89 -21.12
C SER A 148 1.70 -1.00 -20.57
N SER A 149 1.77 0.30 -20.82
CA SER A 149 0.70 1.26 -20.49
C SER A 149 -0.67 0.88 -21.06
N ASP A 150 -0.68 0.16 -22.19
CA ASP A 150 -1.88 -0.27 -22.89
C ASP A 150 -2.41 -1.61 -22.37
N SER A 151 -1.53 -2.47 -21.85
CA SER A 151 -1.87 -3.79 -21.31
C SER A 151 -2.69 -3.73 -20.03
N LYS A 152 -2.68 -2.59 -19.32
CA LYS A 152 -3.28 -2.43 -17.98
C LYS A 152 -2.79 -3.45 -16.94
N ILE A 153 -1.66 -4.10 -17.21
CA ILE A 153 -0.98 -5.04 -16.33
C ILE A 153 0.23 -4.33 -15.74
N ALA A 154 0.46 -4.55 -14.44
CA ALA A 154 1.61 -4.05 -13.70
C ALA A 154 1.93 -5.05 -12.58
N VAL A 155 3.09 -4.92 -11.96
CA VAL A 155 3.55 -5.80 -10.88
C VAL A 155 3.41 -5.12 -9.53
N ILE A 156 3.13 -5.86 -8.47
CA ILE A 156 3.10 -5.29 -7.11
C ILE A 156 4.52 -5.21 -6.52
N CYS A 157 4.73 -4.28 -5.59
CA CYS A 157 5.96 -4.29 -4.81
C CYS A 157 5.92 -5.33 -3.69
N LEU A 158 7.07 -5.92 -3.37
CA LEU A 158 7.24 -6.77 -2.20
C LEU A 158 7.84 -5.97 -1.03
N PRO A 159 7.51 -6.35 0.22
CA PRO A 159 8.14 -5.80 1.40
C PRO A 159 9.59 -6.29 1.53
N LYS A 160 10.31 -5.72 2.50
CA LYS A 160 11.61 -6.23 2.89
C LYS A 160 11.44 -7.49 3.75
N GLN A 161 12.41 -8.39 3.69
CA GLN A 161 12.44 -9.60 4.51
C GLN A 161 12.24 -9.25 5.98
N ASP A 162 11.29 -9.93 6.62
CA ASP A 162 10.93 -9.81 8.04
C ASP A 162 10.51 -8.41 8.49
N GLU A 163 10.18 -7.51 7.54
CA GLU A 163 9.68 -6.17 7.81
C GLU A 163 8.28 -6.00 7.20
N ASP A 164 7.25 -6.03 8.05
CA ASP A 164 5.88 -5.78 7.61
C ASP A 164 5.76 -4.35 7.04
N PRO A 165 5.09 -4.16 5.89
CA PRO A 165 4.91 -2.84 5.31
C PRO A 165 3.79 -2.04 6.00
N PHE A 166 3.23 -2.55 7.09
CA PHE A 166 2.08 -1.97 7.80
C PHE A 166 2.30 -2.01 9.32
N GLN A 167 1.49 -1.24 10.04
CA GLN A 167 1.39 -1.30 11.50
C GLN A 167 0.06 -1.93 11.90
N ILE A 168 -0.03 -2.40 13.15
CA ILE A 168 -1.33 -2.83 13.69
C ILE A 168 -2.32 -1.67 13.63
N ASP A 169 -3.57 -2.01 13.33
CA ASP A 169 -4.70 -1.11 13.09
C ASP A 169 -4.54 -0.20 11.85
N ALA A 170 -3.51 -0.42 11.02
CA ALA A 170 -3.39 0.25 9.73
C ALA A 170 -4.45 -0.27 8.74
N ASP A 171 -4.98 0.64 7.94
CA ASP A 171 -5.88 0.32 6.84
C ASP A 171 -5.10 -0.39 5.72
N LEU A 172 -5.66 -1.52 5.29
CA LEU A 172 -5.19 -2.38 4.21
C LEU A 172 -6.31 -2.55 3.20
N VAL A 173 -5.96 -2.85 1.95
CA VAL A 173 -6.93 -3.10 0.89
C VAL A 173 -6.82 -4.54 0.42
N LEU A 174 -7.94 -5.26 0.50
CA LEU A 174 -8.12 -6.60 -0.01
C LEU A 174 -8.94 -6.54 -1.31
N ILE A 175 -8.55 -7.31 -2.31
CA ILE A 175 -9.26 -7.39 -3.60
C ILE A 175 -9.47 -8.83 -4.03
N GLY A 176 -10.53 -9.10 -4.80
CA GLY A 176 -10.77 -10.43 -5.36
C GLY A 176 -12.10 -10.54 -6.09
N TRP A 177 -12.39 -11.75 -6.56
CA TRP A 177 -13.66 -12.10 -7.22
C TRP A 177 -14.48 -13.07 -6.39
N GLY A 178 -14.11 -13.33 -5.13
CA GLY A 178 -14.83 -14.25 -4.27
C GLY A 178 -16.33 -13.94 -4.11
N TYR A 179 -17.01 -14.84 -3.40
CA TYR A 179 -18.45 -14.73 -3.11
C TYR A 179 -18.76 -13.43 -2.37
N ILE A 180 -19.76 -12.67 -2.82
CA ILE A 180 -20.16 -11.38 -2.20
C ILE A 180 -20.98 -11.65 -0.93
N SER A 181 -21.67 -12.78 -0.87
CA SER A 181 -22.40 -13.26 0.29
C SER A 181 -22.08 -14.71 0.60
N GLY A 182 -22.17 -15.11 1.88
CA GLY A 182 -22.01 -16.51 2.29
C GLY A 182 -23.09 -17.46 1.76
N SER A 183 -24.15 -16.93 1.15
CA SER A 183 -25.19 -17.70 0.48
C SER A 183 -24.99 -17.82 -1.04
N ASP A 184 -24.00 -17.13 -1.61
CA ASP A 184 -23.77 -17.16 -3.04
C ASP A 184 -23.22 -18.52 -3.48
N THR A 185 -23.62 -18.94 -4.67
CA THR A 185 -23.18 -20.21 -5.29
C THR A 185 -22.15 -20.02 -6.38
N VAL A 186 -21.91 -18.78 -6.82
CA VAL A 186 -20.88 -18.41 -7.78
C VAL A 186 -20.10 -17.17 -7.31
N PRO A 187 -18.80 -17.06 -7.66
CA PRO A 187 -18.01 -15.87 -7.37
C PRO A 187 -18.56 -14.62 -8.09
N SER A 188 -18.16 -13.44 -7.64
CA SER A 188 -18.48 -12.18 -8.31
C SER A 188 -17.87 -12.13 -9.71
N ASN A 189 -18.68 -11.77 -10.72
CA ASN A 189 -18.12 -11.52 -12.04
C ASN A 189 -17.19 -10.30 -12.05
N SER A 190 -17.48 -9.27 -11.26
CA SER A 190 -16.71 -8.02 -11.20
C SER A 190 -15.74 -8.04 -10.02
N LEU A 191 -14.53 -7.51 -10.20
CA LEU A 191 -13.53 -7.40 -9.14
C LEU A 191 -14.10 -6.54 -7.99
N GLN A 192 -14.02 -7.06 -6.77
CA GLN A 192 -14.38 -6.35 -5.55
C GLN A 192 -13.11 -5.84 -4.85
N GLN A 193 -13.28 -4.79 -4.05
CA GLN A 193 -12.26 -4.26 -3.15
C GLN A 193 -12.87 -3.93 -1.79
N VAL A 194 -12.11 -4.08 -0.71
CA VAL A 194 -12.55 -3.75 0.64
C VAL A 194 -11.40 -3.25 1.49
N THR A 195 -11.66 -2.21 2.28
CA THR A 195 -10.73 -1.73 3.32
C THR A 195 -10.91 -2.56 4.59
N VAL A 196 -9.79 -3.08 5.11
CA VAL A 196 -9.72 -3.89 6.33
C VAL A 196 -8.59 -3.37 7.21
N GLN A 197 -8.54 -3.79 8.47
CA GLN A 197 -7.43 -3.46 9.36
C GLN A 197 -6.70 -4.73 9.81
N ALA A 198 -5.38 -4.65 9.85
CA ALA A 198 -4.57 -5.65 10.53
C ALA A 198 -4.79 -5.55 12.03
N PHE A 199 -5.13 -6.65 12.69
CA PHE A 199 -5.41 -6.65 14.12
C PHE A 199 -4.25 -7.22 14.92
N SER A 200 -4.14 -6.76 16.16
CA SER A 200 -3.28 -7.44 17.14
C SER A 200 -3.75 -8.88 17.35
N LEU A 201 -2.81 -9.81 17.45
CA LEU A 201 -3.07 -11.21 17.78
C LEU A 201 -3.70 -11.38 19.17
N THR A 202 -3.51 -10.41 20.07
CA THR A 202 -4.14 -10.38 21.39
C THR A 202 -5.57 -9.84 21.36
N SER A 203 -6.04 -9.32 20.23
CA SER A 203 -7.42 -8.89 20.08
C SER A 203 -8.36 -10.10 20.13
N SER A 204 -9.53 -9.92 20.75
CA SER A 204 -10.57 -10.96 20.79
C SER A 204 -10.98 -11.43 19.40
N LYS A 205 -10.94 -10.52 18.40
CA LYS A 205 -11.23 -10.82 17.00
C LYS A 205 -10.28 -11.86 16.40
N CYS A 206 -9.00 -11.85 16.78
CA CYS A 206 -8.01 -12.80 16.27
C CYS A 206 -7.84 -14.04 17.13
N GLN A 207 -8.03 -13.93 18.45
CA GLN A 207 -7.93 -15.08 19.35
C GLN A 207 -8.92 -16.21 18.98
N GLN A 208 -10.09 -15.87 18.45
CA GLN A 208 -11.07 -16.85 17.96
C GLN A 208 -10.63 -17.61 16.69
N LEU A 209 -9.62 -17.13 15.96
CA LEU A 209 -9.10 -17.78 14.75
C LEU A 209 -8.10 -18.89 15.04
N GLN A 210 -7.59 -18.97 16.29
CA GLN A 210 -6.57 -19.95 16.68
C GLN A 210 -5.38 -20.00 15.71
N ILE A 211 -4.83 -18.83 15.37
CA ILE A 211 -3.64 -18.70 14.51
C ILE A 211 -2.54 -19.65 15.03
N ALA A 212 -2.08 -20.54 14.16
CA ALA A 212 -1.14 -21.59 14.51
C ALA A 212 0.29 -21.06 14.65
N ASP A 213 0.68 -20.14 13.77
CA ASP A 213 2.01 -19.53 13.79
C ASP A 213 1.96 -18.05 13.38
N SER A 214 2.14 -17.17 14.36
CA SER A 214 2.13 -15.71 14.19
C SER A 214 3.34 -15.15 13.45
N SER A 215 4.41 -15.94 13.30
CA SER A 215 5.60 -15.55 12.53
C SER A 215 5.34 -15.59 11.02
N VAL A 216 4.37 -16.39 10.57
CA VAL A 216 4.03 -16.57 9.15
C VAL A 216 2.57 -16.27 8.83
N GLN A 217 1.73 -16.05 9.84
CA GLN A 217 0.32 -15.68 9.69
C GLN A 217 -0.01 -14.41 10.47
N PHE A 218 -1.01 -13.68 9.99
CA PHE A 218 -1.64 -12.59 10.72
C PHE A 218 -3.13 -12.54 10.42
N CYS A 219 -3.86 -11.74 11.19
CA CYS A 219 -5.29 -11.55 11.01
C CYS A 219 -5.60 -10.12 10.56
N ALA A 220 -6.56 -10.01 9.66
CA ALA A 220 -7.14 -8.72 9.30
C ALA A 220 -8.65 -8.86 9.11
N GLY A 221 -9.39 -7.78 9.34
CA GLY A 221 -10.84 -7.80 9.21
C GLY A 221 -11.44 -6.40 9.14
N THR A 222 -12.75 -6.34 8.91
CA THR A 222 -13.46 -5.06 8.92
C THR A 222 -13.48 -4.46 10.34
N ILE A 223 -13.36 -3.13 10.42
CA ILE A 223 -13.21 -2.38 11.69
C ILE A 223 -14.39 -2.65 12.63
N ASN A 224 -15.61 -2.57 12.10
CA ASN A 224 -16.81 -2.78 12.89
C ASN A 224 -17.17 -4.26 13.06
N GLY A 225 -16.59 -5.14 12.25
CA GLY A 225 -16.91 -6.56 12.26
C GLY A 225 -18.36 -6.83 11.85
N ASP A 226 -19.03 -5.92 11.14
CA ASP A 226 -20.45 -6.13 10.81
C ASP A 226 -20.64 -7.09 9.63
N GLN A 227 -19.57 -7.37 8.87
CA GLN A 227 -19.57 -8.32 7.74
C GLN A 227 -18.22 -9.05 7.62
N GLY A 228 -18.28 -10.30 7.17
CA GLY A 228 -17.10 -11.12 6.86
C GLY A 228 -16.40 -10.64 5.59
N LEU A 229 -15.20 -11.17 5.31
CA LEU A 229 -14.35 -10.78 4.18
C LEU A 229 -14.81 -11.35 2.83
N CYS A 230 -16.12 -11.36 2.60
CA CYS A 230 -16.71 -11.69 1.30
C CYS A 230 -16.22 -10.71 0.21
N GLY A 231 -16.24 -11.16 -1.03
CA GLY A 231 -15.68 -10.44 -2.18
C GLY A 231 -14.20 -10.73 -2.44
N ALA A 232 -13.54 -11.48 -1.56
CA ALA A 232 -12.19 -11.99 -1.78
C ALA A 232 -12.17 -13.51 -1.83
N ASP A 233 -11.21 -14.06 -2.54
CA ASP A 233 -10.99 -15.48 -2.75
C ASP A 233 -9.61 -15.90 -2.25
N ASN A 234 -9.37 -17.20 -2.10
CA ASN A 234 -8.06 -17.67 -1.64
C ASN A 234 -6.97 -17.21 -2.63
N GLY A 235 -5.80 -16.84 -2.12
CA GLY A 235 -4.72 -16.29 -2.93
C GLY A 235 -4.86 -14.78 -3.25
N SER A 236 -5.96 -14.13 -2.84
CA SER A 236 -6.15 -12.69 -3.00
C SER A 236 -5.07 -11.88 -2.30
N PRO A 237 -4.57 -10.78 -2.92
CA PRO A 237 -3.63 -9.89 -2.27
C PRO A 237 -4.30 -9.01 -1.23
N LEU A 238 -3.67 -8.93 -0.06
CA LEU A 238 -3.90 -7.90 0.94
C LEU A 238 -2.74 -6.90 0.89
N MET A 239 -3.04 -5.62 0.70
CA MET A 239 -2.05 -4.62 0.28
C MET A 239 -2.11 -3.36 1.13
N THR A 240 -1.00 -2.63 1.15
CA THR A 240 -0.92 -1.30 1.76
C THR A 240 -0.26 -0.32 0.81
N PHE A 241 -0.57 0.96 0.95
CA PHE A 241 0.02 2.03 0.17
C PHE A 241 1.05 2.78 1.02
N VAL A 242 2.33 2.64 0.69
CA VAL A 242 3.44 3.24 1.44
C VAL A 242 4.46 3.82 0.48
N ASN A 243 4.94 5.04 0.72
CA ASN A 243 5.92 5.73 -0.14
C ASN A 243 5.50 5.75 -1.62
N ASP A 244 4.27 6.18 -1.87
CA ASP A 244 3.65 6.34 -3.19
C ASP A 244 3.59 5.06 -4.05
N ARG A 245 3.49 3.90 -3.40
CA ARG A 245 3.37 2.59 -4.06
C ARG A 245 2.58 1.58 -3.26
N TRP A 246 1.94 0.66 -3.97
CA TRP A 246 1.29 -0.50 -3.39
C TRP A 246 2.28 -1.62 -3.10
N VAL A 247 2.26 -2.10 -1.85
CA VAL A 247 3.11 -3.18 -1.36
C VAL A 247 2.23 -4.35 -0.89
N LEU A 248 2.60 -5.56 -1.28
CA LEU A 248 1.91 -6.78 -0.89
C LEU A 248 2.20 -7.09 0.60
N ALA A 249 1.19 -6.94 1.45
CA ALA A 249 1.29 -7.19 2.88
C ALA A 249 0.99 -8.65 3.24
N GLY A 250 -0.01 -9.24 2.58
CA GLY A 250 -0.43 -10.60 2.85
C GLY A 250 -1.12 -11.29 1.67
N ILE A 251 -1.29 -12.60 1.80
CA ILE A 251 -2.02 -13.44 0.85
C ILE A 251 -3.18 -14.09 1.60
N ALA A 252 -4.38 -14.00 1.06
CA ALA A 252 -5.55 -14.57 1.68
C ALA A 252 -5.50 -16.10 1.69
N THR A 253 -5.73 -16.72 2.85
CA THR A 253 -5.74 -18.18 3.02
C THR A 253 -7.16 -18.73 2.95
N SER A 254 -7.30 -20.06 2.99
CA SER A 254 -8.60 -20.76 3.08
C SER A 254 -9.47 -20.36 4.30
N ASN A 255 -8.91 -19.65 5.27
CA ASN A 255 -9.58 -19.21 6.49
C ASN A 255 -10.03 -17.74 6.44
N LEU A 256 -10.48 -17.25 5.28
CA LEU A 256 -11.02 -15.89 5.09
C LEU A 256 -12.35 -15.63 5.82
N GLY A 257 -13.21 -16.65 5.97
CA GLY A 257 -14.44 -16.56 6.76
C GLY A 257 -15.55 -15.67 6.17
N CYS A 258 -15.90 -15.85 4.89
CA CYS A 258 -17.05 -15.14 4.29
C CYS A 258 -18.39 -15.48 5.00
N GLY A 259 -19.23 -14.47 5.21
CA GLY A 259 -20.60 -14.60 5.70
C GLY A 259 -20.77 -14.58 7.22
N LYS A 260 -19.67 -14.51 8.00
CA LYS A 260 -19.74 -14.35 9.46
C LYS A 260 -19.41 -12.92 9.87
N ALA A 261 -20.43 -12.17 10.29
CA ALA A 261 -20.21 -10.90 10.99
C ALA A 261 -19.28 -11.16 12.20
N GLY A 262 -18.23 -10.35 12.30
CA GLY A 262 -17.29 -10.31 13.42
C GLY A 262 -16.07 -11.20 13.21
N TYR A 263 -15.95 -11.82 12.04
CA TYR A 263 -14.91 -12.80 11.76
C TYR A 263 -13.84 -12.20 10.83
N PRO A 264 -12.62 -11.92 11.34
CA PRO A 264 -11.50 -11.59 10.47
C PRO A 264 -11.05 -12.82 9.67
N GLY A 265 -10.24 -12.57 8.64
CA GLY A 265 -9.57 -13.62 7.89
C GLY A 265 -8.13 -13.82 8.37
N VAL A 266 -7.60 -15.02 8.14
CA VAL A 266 -6.17 -15.33 8.29
C VAL A 266 -5.46 -15.10 6.96
N PHE A 267 -4.31 -14.43 7.03
CA PHE A 267 -3.46 -14.12 5.89
C PHE A 267 -2.06 -14.66 6.11
N THR A 268 -1.46 -15.19 5.05
CA THR A 268 -0.01 -15.46 5.01
C THR A 268 0.74 -14.14 5.05
N ARG A 269 1.71 -14.01 5.97
CA ARG A 269 2.56 -12.84 6.17
C ARG A 269 3.69 -12.80 5.14
N VAL A 270 3.56 -11.95 4.11
CA VAL A 270 4.48 -11.98 2.94
C VAL A 270 5.92 -11.60 3.28
N SER A 271 6.13 -10.70 4.24
CA SER A 271 7.46 -10.30 4.72
C SER A 271 8.32 -11.48 5.19
N SER A 272 7.71 -12.52 5.76
CA SER A 272 8.40 -13.75 6.20
C SER A 272 8.87 -14.63 5.04
N PHE A 273 8.27 -14.51 3.85
CA PHE A 273 8.53 -15.39 2.71
C PHE A 273 9.36 -14.74 1.60
N ILE A 274 9.94 -13.56 1.82
CA ILE A 274 10.74 -12.86 0.80
C ILE A 274 11.92 -13.72 0.32
N SER A 275 12.57 -14.47 1.20
CA SER A 275 13.67 -15.38 0.86
C SER A 275 13.19 -16.56 0.02
N PHE A 276 12.02 -17.12 0.35
CA PHE A 276 11.39 -18.17 -0.45
C PHE A 276 11.02 -17.66 -1.85
N ILE A 277 10.41 -16.48 -1.94
CA ILE A 277 10.05 -15.84 -3.22
C ILE A 277 11.31 -15.62 -4.06
N ASN A 278 12.32 -14.96 -3.51
CA ASN A 278 13.56 -14.63 -4.23
C ASN A 278 14.35 -15.86 -4.69
N SER A 279 14.27 -16.98 -3.96
CA SER A 279 14.98 -18.22 -4.32
C SER A 279 14.30 -18.99 -5.46
N ASN A 280 13.06 -18.65 -5.80
CA ASN A 280 12.23 -19.39 -6.77
C ASN A 280 11.81 -18.56 -7.98
N ILE A 281 12.44 -17.40 -8.19
CA ILE A 281 12.24 -16.55 -9.37
C ILE A 281 13.60 -16.28 -10.03
N ASP A 282 13.64 -16.32 -11.37
CA ASP A 282 14.89 -16.21 -12.14
C ASP A 282 15.57 -14.83 -12.02
N PHE A 283 14.88 -13.84 -11.45
CA PHE A 283 15.40 -12.52 -11.08
C PHE A 283 14.84 -12.13 -9.70
N PRO A 284 15.60 -12.24 -8.60
CA PRO A 284 15.09 -11.92 -7.28
C PRO A 284 14.55 -10.49 -7.26
N VAL A 285 13.33 -10.27 -6.77
CA VAL A 285 12.63 -8.97 -6.77
C VAL A 285 13.46 -7.91 -6.03
N THR A 286 14.31 -8.35 -5.10
CA THR A 286 15.29 -7.49 -4.41
C THR A 286 16.28 -6.79 -5.34
N GLN A 287 16.56 -7.32 -6.53
CA GLN A 287 17.39 -6.63 -7.54
C GLN A 287 16.62 -5.55 -8.32
N ILE A 288 15.28 -5.61 -8.31
CA ILE A 288 14.39 -4.61 -8.95
C ILE A 288 13.99 -3.51 -7.94
N THR A 289 14.11 -3.77 -6.63
CA THR A 289 13.80 -2.84 -5.53
C THR A 289 15.01 -2.21 -4.85
N THR A 290 16.25 -2.59 -5.18
CA THR A 290 17.44 -1.85 -4.71
C THR A 290 17.68 -0.58 -5.54
N TYR A 291 16.80 0.41 -5.37
CA TYR A 291 17.34 1.76 -5.20
C TYR A 291 18.09 1.76 -3.86
N PRO A 292 19.27 2.39 -3.73
CA PRO A 292 19.91 2.52 -2.42
C PRO A 292 18.91 3.16 -1.47
N ILE A 293 18.51 2.42 -0.44
CA ILE A 293 17.89 3.01 0.74
C ILE A 293 18.98 3.91 1.33
N ARG A 294 18.98 5.19 0.96
CA ARG A 294 19.47 6.21 1.88
C ARG A 294 18.62 6.00 3.12
N ARG A 295 19.25 5.55 4.22
CA ARG A 295 18.62 5.55 5.53
C ARG A 295 17.93 6.90 5.67
N ALA A 296 16.61 6.88 5.79
CA ALA A 296 15.93 8.00 6.40
C ALA A 296 16.55 8.10 7.80
N ALA A 297 17.44 9.07 7.97
CA ALA A 297 17.56 9.72 9.27
C ALA A 297 16.13 10.09 9.67
N ALA A 298 15.78 9.87 10.93
CA ALA A 298 14.47 10.19 11.48
C ALA A 298 13.95 11.50 10.87
N ASP A 299 12.91 11.42 10.05
CA ASP A 299 12.34 12.58 9.37
C ASP A 299 11.54 13.34 10.44
N THR A 300 12.24 14.24 11.13
CA THR A 300 11.64 15.47 11.65
C THR A 300 10.89 16.07 10.47
N VAL A 301 9.57 16.19 10.59
CA VAL A 301 8.69 16.76 9.57
C VAL A 301 9.27 18.10 9.09
N GLN A 302 9.93 18.09 7.93
CA GLN A 302 10.62 19.25 7.39
C GLN A 302 9.59 20.22 6.81
N THR A 303 9.08 21.10 7.65
CA THR A 303 8.10 22.13 7.26
C THR A 303 8.82 23.21 6.45
N THR A 304 8.49 23.34 5.16
CA THR A 304 9.12 24.33 4.28
C THR A 304 8.14 25.46 3.99
N THR A 305 8.54 26.71 4.26
CA THR A 305 7.77 27.91 3.93
C THR A 305 8.46 28.66 2.79
N THR A 306 7.82 28.70 1.62
CA THR A 306 8.31 29.45 0.45
C THR A 306 7.34 30.58 0.11
N GLY A 307 7.82 31.82 0.13
CA GLY A 307 7.06 32.99 -0.34
C GLY A 307 7.60 33.48 -1.68
N MET A 308 6.74 33.57 -2.70
CA MET A 308 7.05 34.25 -3.95
C MET A 308 6.29 35.58 -4.00
N GLU A 309 7.05 36.67 -4.09
CA GLU A 309 6.59 38.07 -4.22
C GLU A 309 5.68 38.58 -3.08
N GLY A 310 6.33 39.30 -2.15
CA GLY A 310 5.73 40.04 -1.04
C GLY A 310 6.83 40.79 -0.28
N ASN A 311 6.50 41.79 0.53
CA ASN A 311 7.53 42.55 1.25
C ASN A 311 8.23 41.72 2.34
N THR A 312 7.60 40.63 2.81
CA THR A 312 8.11 39.82 3.93
C THR A 312 7.70 38.35 3.80
N THR A 313 8.64 37.43 4.00
CA THR A 313 8.41 35.99 4.17
C THR A 313 8.85 35.58 5.56
N ALA A 314 7.94 35.00 6.35
CA ALA A 314 8.24 34.53 7.70
C ALA A 314 7.82 33.06 7.83
N GLY A 315 8.71 32.22 8.39
CA GLY A 315 8.46 30.78 8.53
C GLY A 315 9.03 30.23 9.84
N THR A 316 8.30 29.31 10.45
CA THR A 316 8.73 28.62 11.68
C THR A 316 9.10 27.17 11.43
N GLY A 317 9.09 26.74 10.17
CA GLY A 317 9.45 25.39 9.78
C GLY A 317 10.94 25.26 9.48
N ASP A 318 11.41 24.02 9.37
CA ASP A 318 12.81 23.62 9.18
C ASP A 318 13.52 24.38 8.05
N THR A 319 12.80 24.83 7.03
CA THR A 319 13.36 25.73 6.01
C THR A 319 12.42 26.89 5.71
N THR A 320 12.95 28.11 5.76
CA THR A 320 12.27 29.34 5.32
C THR A 320 13.06 29.96 4.18
N ALA A 321 12.43 30.08 3.00
CA ALA A 321 13.04 30.70 1.83
C ALA A 321 12.16 31.82 1.27
N GLY A 322 12.74 33.00 1.09
CA GLY A 322 12.01 34.18 0.63
C GLY A 322 12.77 35.00 -0.41
N THR A 323 12.06 35.46 -1.43
CA THR A 323 12.59 36.38 -2.45
C THR A 323 12.15 37.83 -2.25
N GLY A 324 11.35 38.10 -1.22
CA GLY A 324 10.88 39.42 -0.82
C GLY A 324 11.91 40.24 -0.03
N ASN A 325 11.62 41.53 0.23
CA ASN A 325 12.53 42.46 0.92
C ASN A 325 13.02 41.95 2.29
N THR A 326 12.21 41.16 2.99
CA THR A 326 12.57 40.60 4.29
C THR A 326 12.26 39.11 4.35
N THR A 327 13.23 38.30 4.77
CA THR A 327 13.03 36.88 5.07
C THR A 327 13.42 36.62 6.51
N ALA A 328 12.51 36.06 7.31
CA ALA A 328 12.72 35.76 8.73
C ALA A 328 12.35 34.31 9.04
N GLY A 329 13.29 33.51 9.52
CA GLY A 329 13.06 32.10 9.82
C GLY A 329 13.54 31.68 11.20
N THR A 330 12.78 30.83 11.87
CA THR A 330 13.17 30.28 13.18
C THR A 330 13.53 28.79 13.14
N GLY A 331 13.38 28.12 12.00
CA GLY A 331 13.80 26.72 11.82
C GLY A 331 15.25 26.60 11.35
N ASN A 332 15.68 25.37 11.08
CA ASN A 332 17.10 25.01 10.86
C ASN A 332 17.79 25.83 9.77
N THR A 333 17.08 26.17 8.68
CA THR A 333 17.65 26.95 7.58
C THR A 333 16.78 28.14 7.20
N THR A 334 17.38 29.32 7.14
CA THR A 334 16.76 30.54 6.61
C THR A 334 17.57 31.07 5.43
N ALA A 335 16.94 31.21 4.26
CA ALA A 335 17.59 31.71 3.04
C ALA A 335 16.79 32.86 2.41
N GLY A 336 17.40 34.03 2.26
CA GLY A 336 16.73 35.20 1.69
C GLY A 336 17.54 35.87 0.57
N THR A 337 16.85 36.27 -0.50
CA THR A 337 17.49 37.01 -1.61
C THR A 337 17.14 38.50 -1.66
N GLY A 338 16.26 38.98 -0.79
CA GLY A 338 15.96 40.41 -0.66
C GLY A 338 16.81 41.10 0.42
N ASN A 339 16.50 42.37 0.68
CA ASN A 339 17.36 43.29 1.47
C ASN A 339 17.74 42.78 2.86
N THR A 340 16.88 42.05 3.55
CA THR A 340 17.14 41.61 4.92
C THR A 340 16.81 40.14 5.10
N THR A 341 17.78 39.38 5.61
CA THR A 341 17.60 37.97 6.00
C THR A 341 17.95 37.81 7.48
N ALA A 342 17.03 37.30 8.27
CA ALA A 342 17.22 37.05 9.70
C ALA A 342 16.84 35.62 10.08
N GLY A 343 17.78 34.86 10.63
CA GLY A 343 17.55 33.46 11.02
C GLY A 343 17.99 33.17 12.45
N THR A 344 17.23 32.35 13.16
CA THR A 344 17.62 31.91 14.52
C THR A 344 18.01 30.44 14.63
N GLY A 345 17.84 29.66 13.56
CA GLY A 345 18.28 28.26 13.50
C GLY A 345 19.70 28.10 12.94
N ASP A 346 20.11 26.86 12.73
CA ASP A 346 21.49 26.43 12.46
C ASP A 346 22.18 27.19 11.33
N THR A 347 21.47 27.47 10.24
CA THR A 347 22.02 28.14 9.06
C THR A 347 21.18 29.34 8.65
N THR A 348 21.82 30.49 8.51
CA THR A 348 21.24 31.69 7.92
C THR A 348 22.07 32.16 6.74
N ALA A 349 21.48 32.26 5.55
CA ALA A 349 22.15 32.68 4.33
C ALA A 349 21.38 33.81 3.62
N GLY A 350 22.04 34.93 3.36
CA GLY A 350 21.42 36.09 2.71
C GLY A 350 22.26 36.65 1.57
N THR A 351 21.58 37.07 0.50
CA THR A 351 22.23 37.75 -0.65
C THR A 351 21.86 39.22 -0.80
N GLY A 352 21.03 39.78 0.07
CA GLY A 352 20.77 41.22 0.13
C GLY A 352 21.56 41.93 1.21
N ASP A 353 21.24 43.22 1.40
CA ASP A 353 22.02 44.18 2.18
C ASP A 353 22.39 43.73 3.60
N THR A 354 21.50 43.04 4.31
CA THR A 354 21.71 42.63 5.71
C THR A 354 21.39 41.16 5.92
N THR A 355 22.35 40.42 6.47
CA THR A 355 22.17 39.04 6.94
C THR A 355 22.52 38.94 8.41
N ALA A 356 21.56 38.53 9.24
CA ALA A 356 21.76 38.35 10.68
C ALA A 356 21.35 36.95 11.12
N GLY A 357 22.27 36.19 11.71
CA GLY A 357 22.02 34.83 12.16
C GLY A 357 22.45 34.61 13.61
N THR A 358 21.67 33.84 14.36
CA THR A 358 22.05 33.47 15.74
C THR A 358 22.45 32.00 15.91
N GLY A 359 22.29 31.17 14.89
CA GLY A 359 22.73 29.77 14.90
C GLY A 359 24.14 29.57 14.35
N ASP A 360 24.52 28.31 14.18
CA ASP A 360 25.90 27.86 13.96
C ASP A 360 26.61 28.53 12.79
N THR A 361 25.90 28.73 11.68
CA THR A 361 26.46 29.31 10.45
C THR A 361 25.63 30.49 9.98
N THR A 362 26.30 31.64 9.83
CA THR A 362 25.72 32.83 9.20
C THR A 362 26.59 33.22 8.01
N ALA A 363 26.03 33.26 6.80
CA ALA A 363 26.73 33.63 5.59
C ALA A 363 25.98 34.73 4.83
N GLY A 364 26.60 35.89 4.66
CA GLY A 364 25.98 37.01 3.96
C GLY A 364 26.88 37.56 2.87
N THR A 365 26.31 37.83 1.69
CA THR A 365 27.07 38.42 0.56
C THR A 365 26.78 39.91 0.35
N GLY A 366 25.94 40.51 1.19
CA GLY A 366 25.61 41.93 1.15
C GLY A 366 26.47 42.79 2.09
N ASP A 367 26.00 44.02 2.32
CA ASP A 367 26.77 45.06 3.00
C ASP A 367 27.06 44.75 4.48
N THR A 368 26.17 44.04 5.16
CA THR A 368 26.30 43.71 6.58
C THR A 368 25.97 42.24 6.84
N THR A 369 26.95 41.52 7.38
CA THR A 369 26.77 40.16 7.90
C THR A 369 27.09 40.15 9.39
N ALA A 370 26.14 39.71 10.22
CA ALA A 370 26.32 39.60 11.66
C ALA A 370 25.85 38.23 12.16
N GLY A 371 26.78 37.41 12.62
CA GLY A 371 26.50 36.09 13.21
C GLY A 371 26.95 36.04 14.66
N THR A 372 26.21 35.30 15.50
CA THR A 372 26.64 34.98 16.87
C THR A 372 27.09 33.52 17.05
N GLY A 373 27.05 32.73 15.97
CA GLY A 373 27.41 31.31 15.95
C GLY A 373 28.88 31.02 15.69
N GLU A 374 29.18 29.74 15.48
CA GLU A 374 30.54 29.23 15.32
C GLU A 374 31.23 29.74 14.06
N THR A 375 30.47 29.94 12.97
CA THR A 375 30.98 30.42 11.69
C THR A 375 30.17 31.61 11.20
N THR A 376 30.85 32.74 10.99
CA THR A 376 30.29 33.94 10.35
C THR A 376 31.17 34.32 9.18
N ALA A 377 30.61 34.39 7.96
CA ALA A 377 31.34 34.66 6.73
C ALA A 377 30.66 35.71 5.85
#